data_AF-A0A7V6R3Y3-F1
#
_entry.id   AF-A0A7V6R3Y3-F1
#
_cell.length_a   1.000
_cell.length_b   1.000
_cell.length_c   1.000
_cell.angle_alpha   90.00
_cell.angle_beta   90.00
_cell.angle_gamma   90.00
#
_symmetry.space_group_name_H-M   'P 1'
#
loop_
_entity.id
_entity.type
_entity.pdbx_description
1 polymer ?
#
loop_
_entity_poly.entity_id
_entity_poly.type
_entity_poly.pdbx_seq_one_letter_code
_entity_poly.pdbx_strand_id
1 'polypeptide(L)'
;MRRELNYSREQFQKLFGKKASKMRILALVAIVLEIVFGLLAKNDVWGQNVPVPYSRIVGYILISFFLGTLIGVLYYYSLRLTAKESTIIYEDGLIRYITPYSGIIPVGKKIIYSNYYIDTRNIEKITDGDTYLTIYGDIKLSNASTSYVEEKKINKVKIPKFFGGLDELIEDLKARIE
;
A
#
# COMPACT_ATOMS: atom_id res chain seq x y z
N MET A 1 -28.25 11.43 0.38
CA MET A 1 -28.21 9.94 0.51
C MET A 1 -26.82 9.57 0.98
N ARG A 2 -26.69 8.98 2.18
CA ARG A 2 -25.39 8.58 2.74
C ARG A 2 -24.97 7.21 2.21
N ARG A 3 -23.74 7.12 1.67
CA ARG A 3 -23.09 5.85 1.29
C ARG A 3 -21.83 5.68 2.12
N GLU A 4 -21.62 4.49 2.65
CA GLU A 4 -20.42 4.16 3.43
C GLU A 4 -19.69 3.00 2.75
N LEU A 5 -18.45 3.23 2.34
CA LEU A 5 -17.60 2.24 1.68
C LEU A 5 -16.60 1.72 2.70
N ASN A 6 -16.69 0.41 2.94
CA ASN A 6 -15.86 -0.29 3.89
C ASN A 6 -14.87 -1.22 3.19
N TYR A 7 -13.88 -1.67 3.96
CA TYR A 7 -12.94 -2.70 3.55
C TYR A 7 -13.64 -3.88 2.87
N SER A 8 -13.22 -4.19 1.64
CA SER A 8 -13.57 -5.42 0.94
C SER A 8 -12.37 -6.35 0.92
N ARG A 9 -12.55 -7.56 1.49
CA ARG A 9 -11.52 -8.60 1.49
C ARG A 9 -11.12 -9.00 0.07
N GLU A 10 -12.08 -9.07 -0.83
CA GLU A 10 -11.88 -9.43 -2.24
C GLU A 10 -11.02 -8.37 -2.95
N GLN A 11 -11.41 -7.09 -2.85
CA GLN A 11 -10.66 -5.98 -3.44
C GLN A 11 -9.25 -5.88 -2.84
N PHE A 12 -9.12 -6.11 -1.54
CA PHE A 12 -7.82 -6.16 -0.88
C PHE A 12 -6.93 -7.30 -1.39
N GLN A 13 -7.48 -8.51 -1.57
CA GLN A 13 -6.73 -9.64 -2.13
C GLN A 13 -6.31 -9.38 -3.58
N LYS A 14 -7.18 -8.77 -4.39
CA LYS A 14 -6.88 -8.35 -5.77
C LYS A 14 -5.73 -7.34 -5.81
N LEU A 15 -5.79 -6.32 -4.95
CA LEU A 15 -4.74 -5.31 -4.80
C LEU A 15 -3.41 -5.91 -4.32
N PHE A 16 -3.45 -6.79 -3.31
CA PHE A 16 -2.25 -7.42 -2.80
C PHE A 16 -1.66 -8.41 -3.80
N GLY A 17 -2.49 -9.17 -4.52
CA GLY A 17 -2.05 -10.07 -5.60
C GLY A 17 -1.26 -9.33 -6.68
N LYS A 18 -1.73 -8.14 -7.11
CA LYS A 18 -1.00 -7.27 -8.04
C LYS A 18 0.35 -6.79 -7.49
N LYS A 19 0.49 -6.57 -6.18
CA LYS A 19 1.77 -6.19 -5.55
C LYS A 19 2.70 -7.38 -5.34
N ALA A 20 2.14 -8.54 -4.96
CA ALA A 20 2.88 -9.76 -4.69
C ALA A 20 3.51 -10.36 -5.97
N SER A 21 2.93 -10.14 -7.15
CA SER A 21 3.52 -10.57 -8.42
C SER A 21 4.94 -10.03 -8.63
N LYS A 22 5.21 -8.77 -8.24
CA LYS A 22 6.55 -8.18 -8.30
C LYS A 22 7.55 -8.86 -7.35
N MET A 23 7.08 -9.28 -6.17
CA MET A 23 7.94 -10.01 -5.22
C MET A 23 8.20 -11.46 -5.64
N ARG A 24 7.27 -12.08 -6.37
CA ARG A 24 7.49 -13.41 -6.97
C ARG A 24 8.63 -13.40 -7.99
N ILE A 25 8.78 -12.33 -8.76
CA ILE A 25 9.88 -12.16 -9.72
C ILE A 25 11.23 -12.11 -8.99
N LEU A 26 11.32 -11.37 -7.87
CA LEU A 26 12.54 -11.31 -7.06
C LEU A 26 12.91 -12.68 -6.47
N ALA A 27 11.93 -13.45 -5.99
CA ALA A 27 12.16 -14.81 -5.51
C ALA A 27 12.65 -15.75 -6.63
N LEU A 28 12.08 -15.64 -7.83
CA LEU A 28 12.54 -16.37 -9.01
C LEU A 28 13.98 -16.02 -9.40
N VAL A 29 14.34 -14.73 -9.38
CA VAL A 29 15.71 -14.28 -9.63
C VAL A 29 16.67 -14.86 -8.60
N ALA A 30 16.29 -14.88 -7.32
CA ALA A 30 17.11 -15.48 -6.27
C ALA A 30 17.34 -17.00 -6.50
N ILE A 31 16.29 -17.74 -6.86
CA ILE A 31 16.40 -19.18 -7.19
C ILE A 31 17.34 -19.40 -8.39
N VAL A 32 17.19 -18.59 -9.45
CA VAL A 32 18.04 -18.71 -10.64
C VAL A 32 19.51 -18.41 -10.30
N LEU A 33 19.78 -17.38 -9.50
CA LEU A 33 21.13 -17.08 -9.03
C LEU A 33 21.72 -18.23 -8.22
N GLU A 34 20.93 -18.84 -7.32
CA GLU A 34 21.37 -19.99 -6.53
C GLU A 34 21.72 -21.20 -7.41
N ILE A 35 20.91 -21.50 -8.43
CA ILE A 35 21.19 -22.57 -9.41
C ILE A 35 22.48 -22.28 -10.19
N VAL A 36 22.67 -21.07 -10.70
CA VAL A 36 23.87 -20.68 -11.46
C VAL A 36 25.11 -20.78 -10.57
N PHE A 37 25.07 -20.26 -9.34
CA PHE A 37 26.19 -20.36 -8.42
C PHE A 37 26.48 -21.81 -8.00
N GLY A 38 25.46 -22.65 -7.80
CA GLY A 38 25.63 -24.06 -7.52
C GLY A 38 26.29 -24.82 -8.67
N LEU A 39 25.94 -24.50 -9.92
CA LEU A 39 26.58 -25.08 -11.11
C LEU A 39 28.04 -24.62 -11.25
N LEU A 40 28.34 -23.34 -11.02
CA LEU A 40 29.72 -22.83 -11.05
C LEU A 40 30.60 -23.47 -9.97
N ALA A 41 30.05 -23.71 -8.78
CA ALA A 41 30.74 -24.41 -7.69
C ALA A 41 30.99 -25.88 -8.01
N LYS A 42 29.99 -26.59 -8.57
CA LYS A 42 30.11 -28.01 -8.93
C LYS A 42 31.16 -28.27 -10.02
N ASN A 43 31.40 -27.30 -10.90
CA ASN A 43 32.36 -27.42 -12.00
C ASN A 43 33.77 -26.87 -11.66
N ASP A 44 34.07 -26.59 -10.38
CA ASP A 44 35.35 -26.01 -9.92
C ASP A 44 35.76 -24.67 -10.59
N VAL A 45 34.81 -24.00 -11.24
CA VAL A 45 34.98 -22.66 -11.81
C VAL A 45 34.86 -21.60 -10.70
N TRP A 46 34.22 -21.96 -9.59
CA TRP A 46 34.06 -21.09 -8.42
C TRP A 46 35.34 -20.99 -7.60
N GLY A 47 35.68 -19.78 -7.17
CA GLY A 47 36.84 -19.54 -6.30
C GLY A 47 38.16 -19.28 -7.01
N GLN A 48 38.26 -19.50 -8.34
CA GLN A 48 39.46 -19.12 -9.11
C GLN A 48 39.66 -17.59 -9.14
N ASN A 49 38.58 -16.80 -9.06
CA ASN A 49 38.60 -15.33 -9.06
C ASN A 49 37.65 -14.68 -8.03
N VAL A 50 37.04 -15.47 -7.14
CA VAL A 50 36.03 -14.97 -6.17
C VAL A 50 36.50 -15.28 -4.75
N PRO A 51 36.83 -14.27 -3.94
CA PRO A 51 37.46 -14.46 -2.62
C PRO A 51 36.48 -14.90 -1.51
N VAL A 52 35.23 -15.24 -1.85
CA VAL A 52 34.19 -15.56 -0.88
C VAL A 52 33.83 -17.05 -0.97
N PRO A 53 33.92 -17.80 0.15
CA PRO A 53 33.49 -19.20 0.19
C PRO A 53 32.03 -19.36 -0.22
N TYR A 54 31.73 -20.36 -1.04
CA TYR A 54 30.38 -20.65 -1.55
C TYR A 54 29.32 -20.72 -0.43
N SER A 55 29.64 -21.37 0.69
CA SER A 55 28.76 -21.49 1.86
C SER A 55 28.33 -20.15 2.47
N ARG A 56 29.19 -19.13 2.42
CA ARG A 56 28.84 -17.77 2.87
C ARG A 56 27.87 -17.08 1.93
N ILE A 57 27.99 -17.32 0.61
CA ILE A 57 27.10 -16.74 -0.40
C ILE A 57 25.70 -17.35 -0.31
N VAL A 58 25.59 -18.67 -0.14
CA VAL A 58 24.31 -19.34 0.14
C VAL A 58 23.70 -18.78 1.44
N GLY A 59 24.51 -18.58 2.47
CA GLY A 59 24.08 -17.93 3.71
C GLY A 59 23.51 -16.52 3.48
N TYR A 60 24.17 -15.68 2.67
CA TYR A 60 23.65 -14.36 2.32
C TYR A 60 22.33 -14.43 1.54
N ILE A 61 22.22 -15.33 0.56
CA ILE A 61 20.99 -15.52 -0.22
C ILE A 61 19.82 -15.92 0.69
N LEU A 62 20.03 -16.88 1.59
CA LEU A 62 19.02 -17.32 2.55
C LEU A 62 18.60 -16.19 3.49
N ILE A 63 19.56 -15.47 4.07
CA ILE A 63 19.26 -14.33 4.97
C ILE A 63 18.48 -13.24 4.22
N SER A 64 18.88 -12.90 2.99
CA SER A 64 18.15 -11.93 2.16
C SER A 64 16.73 -12.41 1.83
N PHE A 65 16.55 -13.70 1.54
CA PHE A 65 15.23 -14.28 1.30
C PHE A 65 14.33 -14.25 2.55
N PHE A 66 14.86 -14.61 3.71
CA PHE A 66 14.14 -14.57 4.98
C PHE A 66 13.74 -13.13 5.35
N LEU A 67 14.67 -12.18 5.26
CA LEU A 67 14.38 -10.77 5.50
C LEU A 67 13.33 -10.22 4.54
N GLY A 68 13.46 -10.52 3.24
CA GLY A 68 12.48 -10.11 2.23
C GLY A 68 11.08 -10.68 2.50
N THR A 69 11.00 -11.96 2.87
CA THR A 69 9.74 -12.63 3.23
C THR A 69 9.13 -12.02 4.49
N LEU A 70 9.94 -11.81 5.53
CA LEU A 70 9.50 -11.23 6.80
C LEU A 70 8.95 -9.81 6.60
N ILE A 71 9.69 -8.96 5.87
CA ILE A 71 9.24 -7.60 5.51
C ILE A 71 7.94 -7.67 4.71
N GLY A 72 7.82 -8.59 3.76
CA GLY A 72 6.62 -8.79 2.97
C GLY A 72 5.39 -9.19 3.79
N VAL A 73 5.56 -10.08 4.76
CA VAL A 73 4.52 -10.51 5.70
C VAL A 73 4.11 -9.35 6.60
N LEU A 74 5.06 -8.66 7.23
CA LEU A 74 4.78 -7.50 8.08
C LEU A 74 4.05 -6.40 7.30
N TYR A 75 4.48 -6.13 6.07
CA TYR A 75 3.83 -5.17 5.17
C TYR A 75 2.38 -5.59 4.86
N TYR A 76 2.13 -6.87 4.56
CA TYR A 76 0.78 -7.38 4.31
C TYR A 76 -0.15 -7.17 5.51
N TYR A 77 0.29 -7.57 6.70
CA TYR A 77 -0.53 -7.48 7.90
C TYR A 77 -0.76 -6.03 8.31
N SER A 78 0.26 -5.18 8.23
CA SER A 78 0.12 -3.73 8.47
C SER A 78 -0.87 -3.10 7.50
N LEU A 79 -0.73 -3.35 6.20
CA LEU A 79 -1.65 -2.82 5.19
C LEU A 79 -3.08 -3.33 5.39
N ARG A 80 -3.25 -4.60 5.78
CA ARG A 80 -4.56 -5.19 6.08
C ARG A 80 -5.22 -4.53 7.29
N LEU A 81 -4.44 -4.24 8.33
CA LEU A 81 -4.92 -3.58 9.53
C LEU A 81 -5.36 -2.15 9.20
N THR A 82 -4.52 -1.38 8.51
CA THR A 82 -4.88 -0.05 8.01
C THR A 82 -6.14 -0.08 7.16
N ALA A 83 -6.25 -1.05 6.25
CA ALA A 83 -7.42 -1.17 5.37
C ALA A 83 -8.71 -1.44 6.14
N LYS A 84 -8.66 -2.29 7.18
CA LYS A 84 -9.81 -2.59 8.05
C LYS A 84 -10.27 -1.40 8.89
N GLU A 85 -9.32 -0.56 9.30
CA GLU A 85 -9.60 0.64 10.11
C GLU A 85 -9.93 1.87 9.26
N SER A 86 -9.82 1.77 7.94
CA SER A 86 -10.15 2.86 7.03
C SER A 86 -11.61 2.76 6.57
N THR A 87 -12.25 3.91 6.36
CA THR A 87 -13.59 3.98 5.77
C THR A 87 -13.74 5.21 4.89
N ILE A 88 -14.66 5.15 3.93
CA ILE A 88 -15.05 6.31 3.12
C ILE A 88 -16.54 6.55 3.37
N ILE A 89 -16.89 7.76 3.77
CA ILE A 89 -18.27 8.18 3.94
C ILE A 89 -18.56 9.22 2.86
N TYR A 90 -19.59 9.02 2.08
CA TYR A 90 -20.11 9.98 1.11
C TYR A 90 -21.48 10.46 1.55
N GLU A 91 -21.62 11.77 1.76
CA GLU A 91 -22.86 12.40 2.19
C GLU A 91 -22.96 13.80 1.57
N ASP A 92 -24.07 14.07 0.88
CA ASP A 92 -24.45 15.39 0.36
C ASP A 92 -23.36 16.15 -0.42
N GLY A 93 -22.58 15.42 -1.23
CA GLY A 93 -21.51 16.01 -2.04
C GLY A 93 -20.18 16.18 -1.30
N LEU A 94 -20.07 15.67 -0.08
CA LEU A 94 -18.83 15.60 0.69
C LEU A 94 -18.36 14.15 0.81
N ILE A 95 -17.11 13.89 0.45
CA ILE A 95 -16.44 12.62 0.70
C ILE A 95 -15.53 12.80 1.90
N ARG A 96 -15.73 12.00 2.93
CA ARG A 96 -14.84 11.87 4.08
C ARG A 96 -14.10 10.55 4.02
N TYR A 97 -12.81 10.60 3.75
CA TYR A 97 -11.93 9.44 3.83
C TYR A 97 -11.20 9.43 5.17
N ILE A 98 -11.41 8.39 5.97
CA ILE A 98 -10.83 8.21 7.29
C ILE A 98 -9.85 7.05 7.20
N THR A 99 -8.60 7.27 7.64
CA THR A 99 -7.55 6.24 7.67
C THR A 99 -6.65 6.46 8.87
N PRO A 100 -6.08 5.40 9.46
CA PRO A 100 -4.99 5.54 10.41
C PRO A 100 -3.86 6.40 9.83
N TYR A 101 -3.33 7.33 10.62
CA TYR A 101 -2.19 8.15 10.24
C TYR A 101 -0.98 7.24 10.02
N SER A 102 -0.29 7.40 8.89
CA SER A 102 0.87 6.60 8.49
C SER A 102 2.15 6.90 9.29
N GLY A 103 2.01 7.34 10.53
CA GLY A 103 3.11 7.35 11.49
C GLY A 103 3.24 5.95 12.07
N ILE A 104 4.49 5.48 12.24
CA ILE A 104 4.84 4.24 12.96
C ILE A 104 3.84 4.05 14.09
N ILE A 105 3.00 3.02 14.03
CA ILE A 105 2.03 2.71 15.10
C ILE A 105 2.89 2.49 16.35
N PRO A 106 2.95 3.45 17.29
CA PRO A 106 3.78 3.30 18.45
C PRO A 106 3.02 2.31 19.33
N VAL A 107 3.64 1.17 19.61
CA VAL A 107 3.11 0.19 20.57
C VAL A 107 2.75 0.94 21.86
N GLY A 108 1.44 1.00 22.20
CA GLY A 108 0.94 1.67 23.40
C GLY A 108 0.47 3.13 23.26
N LYS A 109 0.43 3.74 22.07
CA LYS A 109 -0.14 5.09 21.88
C LYS A 109 -1.51 5.07 21.19
N LYS A 110 -2.34 6.06 21.53
CA LYS A 110 -3.67 6.29 20.92
C LYS A 110 -3.55 6.41 19.40
N ILE A 111 -4.31 5.60 18.66
CA ILE A 111 -4.32 5.63 17.19
C ILE A 111 -4.80 7.02 16.73
N ILE A 112 -3.99 7.68 15.91
CA ILE A 112 -4.31 8.95 15.28
C ILE A 112 -4.95 8.65 13.94
N TYR A 113 -6.10 9.26 13.66
CA TYR A 113 -6.78 9.13 12.37
C TYR A 113 -6.61 10.41 11.55
N SER A 114 -6.22 10.24 10.30
CA SER A 114 -6.33 11.28 9.29
C SER A 114 -7.73 11.26 8.69
N ASN A 115 -8.34 12.43 8.64
CA ASN A 115 -9.63 12.67 8.01
C ASN A 115 -9.40 13.59 6.82
N TYR A 116 -9.68 13.08 5.63
CA TYR A 116 -9.64 13.85 4.39
C TYR A 116 -11.07 14.21 4.02
N TYR A 117 -11.37 15.50 3.99
CA TYR A 117 -12.64 16.05 3.54
C TYR A 117 -12.47 16.58 2.13
N ILE A 118 -13.20 15.99 1.21
CA ILE A 118 -13.14 16.26 -0.22
C ILE A 118 -14.53 16.73 -0.64
N ASP A 119 -14.67 18.01 -0.92
CA ASP A 119 -15.90 18.53 -1.52
C ASP A 119 -15.93 18.17 -3.00
N THR A 120 -16.96 17.44 -3.43
CA THR A 120 -17.10 17.00 -4.82
C THR A 120 -17.17 18.12 -5.84
N ARG A 121 -17.59 19.33 -5.42
CA ARG A 121 -17.65 20.51 -6.29
C ARG A 121 -16.28 21.12 -6.58
N ASN A 122 -15.30 20.81 -5.74
CA ASN A 122 -13.93 21.32 -5.85
C ASN A 122 -12.96 20.26 -6.40
N ILE A 123 -13.48 19.14 -6.91
CA ILE A 123 -12.65 18.13 -7.55
C ILE A 123 -12.28 18.63 -8.94
N GLU A 124 -10.99 18.84 -9.17
CA GLU A 124 -10.45 19.27 -10.47
C GLU A 124 -10.20 18.07 -11.39
N LYS A 125 -9.71 16.96 -10.81
CA LYS A 125 -9.30 15.78 -11.56
C LYS A 125 -9.32 14.53 -10.71
N ILE A 126 -9.70 13.42 -11.32
CA ILE A 126 -9.57 12.08 -10.73
C ILE A 126 -8.67 11.25 -11.64
N THR A 127 -7.58 10.73 -11.09
CA THR A 127 -6.68 9.79 -11.79
C THR A 127 -6.84 8.40 -11.21
N ASP A 128 -7.19 7.45 -12.06
CA ASP A 128 -7.34 6.05 -11.72
C ASP A 128 -6.04 5.29 -11.96
N GLY A 129 -5.42 4.81 -10.88
CA GLY A 129 -4.23 3.97 -10.93
C GLY A 129 -4.51 2.55 -10.45
N ASP A 130 -3.60 1.63 -10.77
CA ASP A 130 -3.76 0.18 -10.52
C ASP A 130 -4.06 -0.24 -9.08
N THR A 131 -3.56 0.52 -8.11
CA THR A 131 -3.64 0.19 -6.68
C THR A 131 -4.20 1.32 -5.83
N TYR A 132 -4.32 2.52 -6.40
CA TYR A 132 -4.82 3.70 -5.72
C TYR A 132 -5.51 4.61 -6.73
N LEU A 133 -6.56 5.26 -6.25
CA LEU A 133 -7.15 6.41 -6.87
C LEU A 133 -6.45 7.67 -6.37
N THR A 134 -6.21 8.65 -7.23
CA THR A 134 -5.76 9.98 -6.82
C THR A 134 -6.83 11.00 -7.15
N ILE A 135 -7.33 11.73 -6.15
CA ILE A 135 -8.26 12.84 -6.31
C ILE A 135 -7.48 14.14 -6.13
N TYR A 136 -7.66 15.09 -7.04
CA TYR A 136 -7.05 16.42 -7.05
C TYR A 136 -8.12 17.49 -6.84
N GLY A 137 -7.80 18.51 -6.05
CA GLY A 137 -8.73 19.60 -5.69
C GLY A 137 -8.38 20.23 -4.35
N ASP A 138 -9.21 21.16 -3.85
CA ASP A 138 -9.06 21.70 -2.48
C ASP A 138 -9.57 20.69 -1.45
N ILE A 139 -8.64 19.98 -0.80
CA ILE A 139 -8.94 18.93 0.17
C ILE A 139 -8.50 19.40 1.55
N LYS A 140 -9.41 19.34 2.52
CA LYS A 140 -9.08 19.61 3.93
C LYS A 140 -8.64 18.32 4.59
N LEU A 141 -7.42 18.31 5.13
CA LEU A 141 -6.90 17.24 5.96
C LEU A 141 -6.99 17.68 7.42
N SER A 142 -7.61 16.88 8.27
CA SER A 142 -7.53 17.03 9.71
C SER A 142 -7.05 15.76 10.40
N ASN A 143 -6.10 15.92 11.32
CA ASN A 143 -5.63 14.81 12.14
C ASN A 143 -6.28 14.91 13.52
N ALA A 144 -6.97 13.85 13.93
CA ALA A 144 -7.59 13.79 15.26
C ALA A 144 -6.62 13.12 16.24
N SER A 145 -5.60 13.86 16.70
CA SER A 145 -4.77 13.48 17.84
C SER A 145 -5.10 14.39 19.01
N THR A 146 -5.87 13.90 19.99
CA THR A 146 -6.10 14.50 21.32
C THR A 146 -5.96 16.03 21.41
N SER A 147 -7.11 16.71 21.41
CA SER A 147 -7.28 18.10 21.86
C SER A 147 -6.86 19.22 20.91
N TYR A 148 -6.20 18.93 19.78
CA TYR A 148 -5.94 19.93 18.73
C TYR A 148 -6.21 19.33 17.35
N VAL A 149 -7.07 20.00 16.58
CA VAL A 149 -7.36 19.65 15.18
C VAL A 149 -6.46 20.51 14.30
N GLU A 150 -5.33 19.96 13.87
CA GLU A 150 -4.50 20.62 12.86
C GLU A 150 -5.18 20.44 11.50
N GLU A 151 -5.78 21.52 11.00
CA GLU A 151 -6.36 21.56 9.66
C GLU A 151 -5.31 22.04 8.65
N LYS A 152 -5.07 21.22 7.63
CA LYS A 152 -4.18 21.53 6.52
C LYS A 152 -4.92 21.41 5.20
N LYS A 153 -4.77 22.40 4.33
CA LYS A 153 -5.19 22.29 2.93
C LYS A 153 -4.15 21.52 2.13
N ILE A 154 -4.61 20.54 1.35
CA ILE A 154 -3.77 19.76 0.44
C ILE A 154 -4.44 19.70 -0.93
N ASN A 155 -3.63 19.56 -1.98
CA ASN A 155 -4.16 19.63 -3.36
C ASN A 155 -4.45 18.23 -3.95
N LYS A 156 -4.13 17.16 -3.22
CA LYS A 156 -4.37 15.79 -3.66
C LYS A 156 -4.44 14.80 -2.50
N VAL A 157 -5.23 13.75 -2.68
CA VAL A 157 -5.29 12.58 -1.77
C VAL A 157 -5.24 11.29 -2.57
N LYS A 158 -4.56 10.28 -2.01
CA LYS A 158 -4.52 8.92 -2.56
C LYS A 158 -5.40 8.00 -1.74
N ILE A 159 -6.39 7.41 -2.37
CA ILE A 159 -7.32 6.45 -1.77
C ILE A 159 -7.01 5.06 -2.33
N PRO A 160 -6.55 4.10 -1.52
CA PRO A 160 -6.28 2.74 -1.98
C PRO A 160 -7.55 2.03 -2.49
N LYS A 161 -7.41 1.19 -3.52
CA LYS A 161 -8.51 0.42 -4.11
C LYS A 161 -8.82 -0.89 -3.37
N PHE A 162 -9.08 -0.81 -2.06
CA PHE A 162 -9.51 -1.96 -1.26
C PHE A 162 -10.92 -1.79 -0.65
N PHE A 163 -11.62 -0.71 -1.00
CA PHE A 163 -13.00 -0.46 -0.58
C PHE A 163 -13.98 -1.06 -1.59
N GLY A 164 -14.99 -1.79 -1.10
CA GLY A 164 -16.10 -2.22 -1.96
C GLY A 164 -16.97 -1.00 -2.30
N GLY A 165 -17.47 -0.89 -3.53
CA GLY A 165 -18.30 0.24 -3.96
C GLY A 165 -17.52 1.50 -4.39
N LEU A 166 -16.18 1.45 -4.37
CA LEU A 166 -15.34 2.60 -4.72
C LEU A 166 -15.37 2.89 -6.21
N ASP A 167 -15.31 1.87 -7.06
CA ASP A 167 -15.28 2.08 -8.51
C ASP A 167 -16.58 2.74 -8.98
N GLU A 168 -17.73 2.33 -8.43
CA GLU A 168 -19.05 2.92 -8.69
C GLU A 168 -19.12 4.37 -8.19
N LEU A 169 -18.63 4.66 -6.97
CA LEU A 169 -18.53 6.03 -6.48
C LEU A 169 -17.68 6.91 -7.41
N ILE A 170 -16.60 6.36 -7.98
CA ILE A 170 -15.72 7.12 -8.87
C ILE A 170 -16.33 7.35 -10.24
N GLU A 171 -17.02 6.37 -10.80
CA GLU A 171 -17.80 6.56 -12.04
C GLU A 171 -18.85 7.66 -11.84
N ASP A 172 -19.60 7.61 -10.73
CA ASP A 172 -20.58 8.64 -10.35
C ASP A 172 -19.94 10.05 -10.22
N LEU A 173 -18.70 10.14 -9.74
CA LEU A 173 -17.99 11.40 -9.59
C LEU A 173 -17.42 11.92 -10.91
N LYS A 174 -16.83 11.04 -11.73
CA LYS A 174 -16.29 11.42 -13.04
C LYS A 174 -17.38 11.96 -13.96
N ALA A 175 -18.55 11.32 -13.96
CA ALA A 175 -19.71 11.75 -14.74
C ALA A 175 -20.25 13.13 -14.36
N ARG A 176 -19.82 13.72 -13.23
CA ARG A 176 -20.22 15.07 -12.79
C ARG A 176 -19.16 16.14 -13.07
N ILE A 177 -17.95 15.71 -13.41
CA ILE A 177 -16.81 16.58 -13.72
C ILE A 177 -16.71 16.80 -15.24
N GLU A 178 -17.17 15.82 -16.04
CA GLU A 178 -17.46 15.97 -17.47
C GLU A 178 -18.77 16.72 -17.71
#